data_AF-A0A3A9BAQ1-F1
#
_entry.id   AF-A0A3A9BAQ1-F1
#
_cell.length_a   1.000
_cell.length_b   1.000
_cell.length_c   1.000
_cell.angle_alpha   90.00
_cell.angle_beta   90.00
_cell.angle_gamma   90.00
#
_symmetry.space_group_name_H-M   'P 1'
#
loop_
_entity.id
_entity.type
_entity.pdbx_description
1 polymer ?
#
loop_
_entity_poly.entity_id
_entity_poly.type
_entity_poly.pdbx_seq_one_letter_code
_entity_poly.pdbx_strand_id
1 'polypeptide(L)'
;MGQINELRDETAMKRLTIKSLEQWLTETGCFDLWFMGNSPRRRPTALGEEFGIEAEKRISEKGNEYEVYFLNEDGQRRIVERLLSGK
;
A
#
# COMPACT_ATOMS: atom_id res chain seq x y z
N MET A 1 4.67 11.68 -7.30
CA MET A 1 3.66 10.93 -8.08
C MET A 1 4.33 9.66 -8.59
N GLY A 2 3.70 8.50 -8.44
CA GLY A 2 4.40 7.20 -8.38
C GLY A 2 5.09 6.75 -9.67
N GLN A 3 6.42 6.58 -9.59
CA GLN A 3 7.32 6.20 -10.69
C GLN A 3 6.90 4.93 -11.45
N ILE A 4 6.28 3.96 -10.79
CA ILE A 4 5.85 2.69 -11.42
C ILE A 4 4.80 2.88 -12.52
N ASN A 5 3.84 3.79 -12.32
CA ASN A 5 2.79 4.01 -13.32
C ASN A 5 3.31 4.75 -14.57
N GLU A 6 4.42 5.48 -14.45
CA GLU A 6 5.05 6.20 -15.56
C GLU A 6 5.86 5.24 -16.46
N LEU A 7 6.27 4.09 -15.93
CA LEU A 7 7.04 3.07 -16.65
C LEU A 7 6.17 2.00 -17.33
N ARG A 8 4.83 2.09 -17.22
CA ARG A 8 3.92 1.08 -17.79
C ARG A 8 3.75 1.27 -19.30
N ASP A 9 3.61 0.17 -20.02
CA ASP A 9 3.07 0.21 -21.39
C ASP A 9 1.57 0.50 -21.32
N GLU A 10 1.15 1.68 -21.82
CA GLU A 10 -0.25 2.10 -21.73
C GLU A 10 -1.20 1.32 -22.65
N THR A 11 -0.67 0.65 -23.68
CA THR A 11 -1.45 -0.15 -24.63
C THR A 11 -1.68 -1.58 -24.13
N ALA A 12 -0.72 -2.11 -23.35
CA ALA A 12 -0.77 -3.47 -22.83
C ALA A 12 -1.17 -3.55 -21.34
N MET A 13 -0.99 -2.47 -20.54
CA MET A 13 -1.13 -2.53 -19.08
C MET A 13 -2.04 -1.43 -18.49
N LYS A 14 -2.96 -1.85 -17.61
CA LYS A 14 -3.81 -0.93 -16.84
C LYS A 14 -3.01 -0.21 -15.75
N ARG A 15 -3.44 1.00 -15.41
CA ARG A 15 -2.80 1.83 -14.37
C ARG A 15 -2.98 1.16 -13.01
N LEU A 16 -1.89 1.04 -12.25
CA LEU A 16 -1.99 0.66 -10.85
C LEU A 16 -2.56 1.85 -10.08
N THR A 17 -3.79 1.73 -9.60
CA THR A 17 -4.35 2.75 -8.72
C THR A 17 -3.95 2.44 -7.28
N ILE A 18 -3.72 3.49 -6.48
CA ILE A 18 -3.51 3.33 -5.04
C ILE A 18 -4.67 2.52 -4.43
N LYS A 19 -5.91 2.81 -4.86
CA LYS A 19 -7.12 2.10 -4.41
C LYS A 19 -7.09 0.59 -4.70
N SER A 20 -6.71 0.19 -5.92
CA SER A 20 -6.66 -1.24 -6.30
C SER A 20 -5.56 -1.98 -5.53
N LEU A 21 -4.43 -1.32 -5.30
CA LEU A 21 -3.35 -1.90 -4.51
C LEU A 21 -3.74 -2.03 -3.03
N GLU A 22 -4.32 -0.98 -2.45
CA GLU A 22 -4.82 -1.01 -1.07
C GLU A 22 -5.88 -2.11 -0.86
N GLN A 23 -6.81 -2.27 -1.81
CA GLN A 23 -7.82 -3.31 -1.74
C GLN A 23 -7.16 -4.70 -1.74
N TRP A 24 -6.26 -4.96 -2.67
CA TRP A 24 -5.56 -6.25 -2.75
C TRP A 24 -4.71 -6.54 -1.49
N LEU A 25 -3.96 -5.55 -0.99
CA LEU A 25 -3.20 -5.70 0.25
C LEU A 25 -4.12 -5.97 1.46
N THR A 26 -5.33 -5.41 1.46
CA THR A 26 -6.33 -5.71 2.49
C THR A 26 -6.89 -7.13 2.34
N GLU A 27 -7.28 -7.53 1.13
CA GLU A 27 -7.83 -8.87 0.84
C GLU A 27 -6.83 -10.01 1.09
N THR A 28 -5.54 -9.73 0.94
CA THR A 28 -4.44 -10.66 1.26
C THR A 28 -4.05 -10.68 2.73
N GLY A 29 -4.68 -9.85 3.57
CA GLY A 29 -4.41 -9.78 5.00
C GLY A 29 -3.17 -8.97 5.39
N CYS A 30 -2.58 -8.20 4.47
CA CYS A 30 -1.47 -7.29 4.77
C CYS A 30 -1.94 -6.06 5.56
N PHE A 31 -3.23 -5.68 5.42
CA PHE A 31 -3.86 -4.64 6.21
C PHE A 31 -5.10 -5.17 6.93
N ASP A 32 -5.23 -4.83 8.21
CA ASP A 32 -6.48 -4.94 8.95
C ASP A 32 -7.25 -3.63 8.90
N LEU A 33 -8.58 -3.76 8.78
CA LEU A 33 -9.53 -2.65 8.89
C LEU A 33 -10.03 -2.57 10.33
N TRP A 34 -9.82 -1.42 10.96
CA TRP A 34 -10.39 -1.10 12.27
C TRP A 34 -11.16 0.21 12.21
N PHE A 35 -12.15 0.36 13.08
CA PHE A 35 -13.01 1.53 13.09
C PHE A 35 -12.65 2.43 14.28
N MET A 36 -12.18 3.64 13.98
CA MET A 36 -12.04 4.69 14.98
C MET A 36 -13.26 5.61 14.84
N GLY A 37 -14.29 5.36 15.65
CA GLY A 37 -15.62 5.95 15.45
C GLY A 37 -16.24 5.47 14.13
N ASN A 38 -16.68 6.40 13.27
CA ASN A 38 -17.23 6.10 11.95
C ASN A 38 -16.18 6.08 10.82
N SER A 39 -14.89 6.26 11.15
CA SER A 39 -13.83 6.32 10.14
C SER A 39 -13.04 5.00 10.11
N PRO A 40 -13.05 4.27 8.97
CA PRO A 40 -12.20 3.11 8.80
C PRO A 40 -10.74 3.55 8.75
N ARG A 41 -9.93 2.92 9.57
CA ARG A 41 -8.47 3.04 9.61
C ARG A 41 -7.89 1.71 9.17
N ARG A 42 -6.78 1.76 8.43
CA ARG A 42 -6.01 0.57 8.10
C ARG A 42 -4.77 0.51 8.95
N ARG A 43 -4.38 -0.69 9.38
CA ARG A 43 -3.13 -0.94 10.10
C ARG A 43 -2.40 -2.12 9.47
N PRO A 44 -1.08 -2.02 9.21
CA PRO A 44 -0.30 -3.17 8.78
C PRO A 44 -0.42 -4.31 9.79
N THR A 45 -0.60 -5.51 9.28
CA THR A 45 -0.50 -6.73 10.09
C THR A 45 0.97 -7.19 10.13
N ALA A 46 1.29 -8.21 10.93
CA ALA A 46 2.61 -8.85 10.86
C ALA A 46 2.93 -9.36 9.44
N LEU A 47 1.92 -9.85 8.72
CA LEU A 47 2.06 -10.23 7.31
C LEU A 47 2.35 -9.02 6.43
N GLY A 48 1.72 -7.88 6.70
CA GLY A 48 2.00 -6.63 5.99
C GLY A 48 3.43 -6.13 6.20
N GLU A 49 3.94 -6.22 7.43
CA GLU A 49 5.33 -5.90 7.75
C GLU A 49 6.30 -6.85 7.02
N GLU A 50 6.05 -8.17 7.04
CA GLU A 50 6.86 -9.15 6.29
C GLU A 50 6.77 -8.95 4.77
N PHE A 51 5.61 -8.50 4.27
CA PHE A 51 5.43 -8.14 2.87
C PHE A 51 6.29 -6.93 2.47
N GLY A 52 6.74 -6.11 3.43
CA GLY A 52 7.56 -4.93 3.21
C GLY A 52 6.80 -3.61 3.36
N ILE A 53 5.68 -3.59 4.07
CA ILE A 53 4.96 -2.37 4.45
C ILE A 53 5.57 -1.83 5.74
N GLU A 54 6.07 -0.60 5.67
CA GLU A 54 6.67 0.09 6.80
C GLU A 54 5.79 1.26 7.23
N ALA A 55 5.74 1.50 8.55
CA ALA A 55 4.99 2.60 9.15
C ALA A 55 5.94 3.65 9.72
N GLU A 56 5.79 4.89 9.28
CA GLU A 56 6.47 6.05 9.86
C GLU A 56 5.45 6.94 10.56
N LYS A 57 5.74 7.29 11.82
CA LYS A 57 4.98 8.29 12.54
C LYS A 57 5.39 9.68 12.08
N ARG A 58 4.40 10.49 11.72
CA ARG A 58 4.57 11.88 11.34
C ARG A 58 3.73 12.78 12.20
N ILE A 59 4.20 14.01 12.36
CA ILE A 59 3.47 15.07 13.04
C ILE A 59 2.93 16.02 11.97
N SER A 60 1.63 16.27 12.00
CA SER A 60 0.98 17.24 11.12
C SER A 60 1.36 18.66 11.51
N GLU A 61 1.16 19.64 10.62
CA GLU A 61 1.38 21.06 10.93
C GLU A 61 0.59 21.55 12.16
N LYS A 62 -0.52 20.88 12.48
CA LYS A 62 -1.36 21.15 13.66
C LYS A 62 -0.94 20.40 14.92
N GLY A 63 0.18 19.67 14.89
CA GLY A 63 0.72 18.92 16.03
C GLY A 63 0.11 17.53 16.25
N ASN A 64 -0.80 17.07 15.38
CA ASN A 64 -1.38 15.73 15.52
C ASN A 64 -0.46 14.67 14.93
N GLU A 65 -0.23 13.58 15.67
CA GLU A 65 0.47 12.39 15.17
C GLU A 65 -0.42 11.59 14.20
N TYR A 66 0.18 11.08 13.13
CA TYR A 66 -0.43 10.15 12.20
C TYR A 66 0.61 9.19 11.63
N GLU A 67 0.18 8.01 11.24
CA GLU A 67 1.04 7.02 10.59
C GLU A 67 0.94 7.15 9.08
N VAL A 68 2.07 7.10 8.40
CA VAL A 68 2.19 6.98 6.95
C VAL A 68 2.78 5.62 6.65
N TYR A 69 2.13 4.90 5.73
CA TYR A 69 2.60 3.61 5.27
C TYR A 69 3.29 3.75 3.92
N PHE A 70 4.44 3.11 3.77
CA PHE A 70 5.16 3.02 2.50
C PHE A 70 5.69 1.60 2.31
N LEU A 71 6.04 1.28 1.07
CA LEU A 71 6.62 0.00 0.71
C LEU A 71 8.12 0.14 0.61
N ASN A 72 8.85 -0.72 1.30
CA ASN A 72 10.29 -0.86 1.09
C ASN A 72 10.57 -1.56 -0.26
N GLU A 73 11.85 -1.74 -0.59
CA GLU A 73 12.25 -2.30 -1.88
C GLU A 73 11.66 -3.70 -2.13
N ASP A 74 11.63 -4.56 -1.10
CA ASP A 74 11.08 -5.91 -1.22
C ASP A 74 9.56 -5.89 -1.45
N GLY A 75 8.83 -5.03 -0.75
CA GLY A 75 7.40 -4.85 -0.96
C GLY A 75 7.08 -4.30 -2.35
N GLN A 76 7.91 -3.39 -2.87
CA GLN A 76 7.77 -2.90 -4.25
C GLN A 76 8.05 -4.01 -5.27
N ARG A 77 9.09 -4.82 -5.08
CA ARG A 77 9.43 -5.95 -5.95
C ARG A 77 8.30 -6.98 -6.01
N ARG A 78 7.75 -7.37 -4.86
CA ARG A 78 6.62 -8.31 -4.77
C ARG A 78 5.37 -7.80 -5.49
N ILE A 79 5.09 -6.50 -5.43
CA ILE A 79 4.00 -5.89 -6.21
C ILE A 79 4.25 -6.02 -7.71
N VAL A 80 5.47 -5.72 -8.17
CA VAL A 80 5.82 -5.85 -9.59
C VAL A 80 5.72 -7.31 -10.05
N GLU A 81 6.26 -8.25 -9.29
CA GLU A 81 6.16 -9.69 -9.59
C GLU A 81 4.69 -10.14 -9.70
N ARG A 82 3.84 -9.70 -8.78
CA ARG A 82 2.41 -9.98 -8.84
C ARG A 82 1.79 -9.44 -10.13
N LEU A 83 2.09 -8.19 -10.48
CA LEU A 83 1.54 -7.55 -11.68
C LEU A 83 1.98 -8.27 -12.96
N LEU A 84 3.21 -8.76 -13.02
CA LEU A 84 3.74 -9.53 -14.14
C LEU A 84 3.14 -10.94 -14.21
N SER A 85 2.78 -11.54 -13.08
CA SER A 85 2.23 -12.90 -13.02
C SER A 85 0.78 -13.03 -13.53
N GLY A 86 0.07 -11.91 -13.70
CA GLY A 86 -1.32 -11.90 -14.16
C GLY A 86 -2.34 -12.51 -13.19
N LYS A 87 -1.93 -12.84 -11.96
CA LYS A 87 -2.78 -13.35 -10.86
C LYS A 87 -3.06 -12.24 -9.85
#